data_AF-A0A7S1G8A2-F1
#
_entry.id   AF-A0A7S1G8A2-F1
#
_cell.length_a   1.000
_cell.length_b   1.000
_cell.length_c   1.000
_cell.angle_alpha   90.00
_cell.angle_beta   90.00
_cell.angle_gamma   90.00
#
_symmetry.space_group_name_H-M   'P 1'
#
loop_
_entity.id
_entity.type
_entity.pdbx_description
1 polymer ?
#
loop_
_entity_poly.entity_id
_entity_poly.type
_entity_poly.pdbx_seq_one_letter_code
_entity_poly.pdbx_strand_id
1 'polypeptide(L)'
;FVPAPSPCEIVALPIELIEAAEAMARQAHEVWARRLMGRGWTWASARDAERRCHNRLLPFDALTDVEKDVERLNARATLLLLFALGFEVSKGGAGAQSVSSGGAMAAASAAHRLRRRQAPTSS
;
A
#
# COMPACT_ATOMS: atom_id res chain seq x y z
N PHE A 1 20.81 -4.85 -15.78
CA PHE A 1 19.56 -4.13 -15.45
C PHE A 1 19.94 -2.89 -14.67
N VAL A 2 19.43 -1.71 -15.06
CA VAL A 2 19.63 -0.44 -14.34
C VAL A 2 18.24 0.05 -13.95
N PRO A 3 17.95 0.26 -12.65
CA PRO A 3 16.65 0.78 -12.24
C PRO A 3 16.42 2.19 -12.81
N ALA A 4 15.21 2.45 -13.30
CA ALA A 4 14.79 3.74 -13.84
C ALA A 4 13.50 4.19 -13.12
N PRO A 5 13.61 4.76 -11.90
CA PRO A 5 12.45 5.23 -11.16
C PRO A 5 11.76 6.38 -11.91
N SER A 6 10.44 6.49 -11.74
CA SER A 6 9.70 7.64 -12.25
C SER A 6 10.25 8.94 -11.62
N PRO A 7 10.38 10.06 -12.36
CA PRO A 7 10.93 11.33 -11.86
C PRO A 7 10.18 11.98 -10.67
N CYS A 8 9.12 11.35 -10.18
CA CYS A 8 8.21 11.87 -9.17
C CYS A 8 8.76 11.80 -7.74
N GLU A 9 10.01 11.37 -7.54
CA GLU A 9 10.66 11.31 -6.22
C GLU A 9 10.71 12.67 -5.50
N ILE A 10 10.68 13.78 -6.26
CA ILE A 10 10.82 15.16 -5.78
C ILE A 10 9.48 15.78 -5.35
N VAL A 11 8.34 15.15 -5.66
CA VAL A 11 7.02 15.69 -5.30
C VAL A 11 6.71 15.36 -3.84
N ALA A 12 6.38 16.37 -3.03
CA ALA A 12 5.90 16.15 -1.67
C ALA A 12 4.53 15.46 -1.73
N LEU A 13 4.34 14.40 -0.92
CA LEU A 13 3.01 13.81 -0.76
C LEU A 13 2.14 14.82 0.02
N PRO A 14 0.87 15.01 -0.39
CA PRO A 14 -0.12 15.69 0.42
C PRO A 14 -0.18 15.11 1.84
N ILE A 15 -0.43 15.96 2.84
CA ILE A 15 -0.47 15.58 4.27
C ILE A 15 -1.49 14.47 4.52
N GLU A 16 -2.60 14.49 3.80
CA GLU A 16 -3.67 13.51 3.87
C GLU A 16 -3.23 12.11 3.42
N LEU A 17 -2.20 12.03 2.56
CA LEU A 17 -1.64 10.78 2.06
C LEU A 17 -0.48 10.25 2.93
N ILE A 18 0.02 11.04 3.89
CA ILE A 18 1.05 10.57 4.84
C ILE A 18 0.47 9.49 5.75
N GLU A 19 -0.73 9.70 6.29
CA GLU A 19 -1.44 8.67 7.07
C GLU A 19 -1.70 7.40 6.24
N ALA A 20 -2.06 7.57 4.96
CA ALA A 20 -2.28 6.46 4.05
C ALA A 20 -0.99 5.68 3.78
N ALA A 21 0.14 6.36 3.61
CA ALA A 21 1.44 5.73 3.42
C ALA A 21 1.83 4.87 4.64
N GLU A 22 1.63 5.36 5.86
CA GLU A 22 1.92 4.60 7.08
C GLU A 22 1.00 3.38 7.22
N ALA A 23 -0.28 3.54 6.90
CA ALA A 23 -1.24 2.42 6.88
C ALA A 23 -0.86 1.36 5.83
N MET A 24 -0.41 1.78 4.64
CA MET A 24 0.10 0.89 3.60
C MET A 24 1.37 0.15 4.03
N ALA A 25 2.31 0.85 4.65
CA ALA A 25 3.55 0.27 5.16
C ALA A 25 3.28 -0.80 6.23
N ARG A 26 2.39 -0.49 7.18
CA ARG A 26 1.90 -1.45 8.18
C ARG A 26 1.28 -2.67 7.51
N GLN A 27 0.35 -2.46 6.59
CA GLN A 27 -0.34 -3.56 5.92
C GLN A 27 0.63 -4.46 5.14
N ALA A 28 1.62 -3.89 4.44
CA ALA A 28 2.64 -4.65 3.74
C ALA A 28 3.44 -5.55 4.70
N HIS A 29 3.86 -5.00 5.84
CA HIS A 29 4.56 -5.74 6.88
C HIS A 29 3.70 -6.87 7.48
N GLU A 30 2.45 -6.59 7.82
CA GLU A 30 1.54 -7.58 8.42
C GLU A 30 1.25 -8.74 7.44
N VAL A 31 1.09 -8.45 6.15
CA VAL A 31 0.92 -9.48 5.11
C VAL A 31 2.19 -10.33 4.97
N TRP A 32 3.37 -9.70 4.96
CA TRP A 32 4.66 -10.39 4.92
C TRP A 32 4.84 -11.31 6.14
N ALA A 33 4.64 -10.77 7.34
CA ALA A 33 4.81 -11.49 8.60
C ALA A 33 3.86 -12.69 8.69
N ARG A 34 2.58 -12.49 8.38
CA ARG A 34 1.57 -13.56 8.33
C ARG A 34 1.96 -14.68 7.37
N ARG A 35 2.48 -14.34 6.18
CA ARG A 35 2.93 -15.34 5.19
C ARG A 35 4.15 -16.12 5.68
N LEU A 36 5.08 -15.48 6.39
CA LEU A 36 6.23 -16.18 6.98
C LEU A 36 5.80 -17.10 8.12
N MET A 37 5.02 -16.60 9.07
CA MET A 37 4.51 -17.38 10.19
C MET A 37 3.69 -18.58 9.72
N GLY A 38 2.84 -18.42 8.70
CA GLY A 38 2.10 -19.53 8.07
C GLY A 38 2.99 -20.61 7.42
N ARG A 39 4.27 -20.32 7.16
CA ARG A 39 5.28 -21.28 6.68
C ARG A 39 6.18 -21.82 7.81
N GLY A 40 5.77 -21.60 9.06
CA GLY A 40 6.49 -22.04 10.25
C GLY A 40 7.70 -21.18 10.60
N TRP A 41 7.76 -19.92 10.13
CA TRP A 41 8.81 -19.02 10.58
C TRP A 41 8.50 -18.42 11.95
N THR A 42 9.51 -18.23 12.79
CA THR A 42 9.38 -17.67 14.13
C THR A 42 10.28 -16.47 14.35
N TRP A 43 10.00 -15.68 15.39
CA TRP A 43 10.89 -14.59 15.77
C TRP A 43 12.22 -15.10 16.36
N ALA A 44 13.30 -14.37 16.11
CA ALA A 44 14.60 -14.51 16.78
C ALA A 44 15.40 -13.20 16.61
N SER A 45 16.43 -12.95 17.42
CA SER A 45 17.23 -11.71 17.36
C SER A 45 17.99 -11.50 16.03
N ALA A 46 18.22 -12.57 15.27
CA ALA A 46 18.85 -12.54 13.96
C ALA A 46 18.06 -13.40 12.97
N ARG A 47 18.24 -13.11 11.67
CA ARG A 47 17.65 -13.93 10.60
C ARG A 47 18.48 -15.20 10.40
N ASP A 48 17.80 -16.33 10.34
CA ASP A 48 18.37 -17.64 10.00
C ASP A 48 17.35 -18.40 9.13
N ALA A 49 17.76 -18.74 7.92
CA ALA A 49 16.88 -19.43 6.97
C ALA A 49 16.73 -20.92 7.26
N GLU A 50 17.76 -21.56 7.82
CA GLU A 50 17.75 -23.00 8.16
C GLU A 50 16.81 -23.24 9.34
N ARG A 51 16.91 -22.38 10.36
CA ARG A 51 16.03 -22.41 11.55
C ARG A 51 14.69 -21.73 11.33
N ARG A 52 14.46 -21.16 10.13
CA ARG A 52 13.27 -20.39 9.76
C ARG A 52 12.93 -19.32 10.78
N CYS A 53 13.90 -18.48 11.15
CA CYS A 53 13.63 -17.36 12.03
C CYS A 53 14.05 -16.00 11.43
N HIS A 54 13.37 -14.95 11.87
CA HIS A 54 13.61 -13.59 11.38
C HIS A 54 13.37 -12.56 12.48
N ASN A 55 14.30 -11.62 12.60
CA ASN A 55 14.27 -10.51 13.57
C ASN A 55 13.14 -9.51 13.42
N ARG A 56 12.48 -9.47 12.25
CA ARG A 56 11.38 -8.54 11.97
C ARG A 56 10.00 -9.16 12.17
N LEU A 57 9.89 -10.40 12.65
CA LEU A 57 8.59 -11.02 12.99
C LEU A 57 8.04 -10.51 14.33
N LEU A 58 7.84 -9.19 14.38
CA LEU A 58 7.22 -8.45 15.47
C LEU A 58 6.04 -7.65 14.89
N PRO A 59 5.07 -7.22 15.71
CA PRO A 59 4.05 -6.25 15.29
C PRO A 59 4.72 -5.03 14.68
N PHE A 60 4.13 -4.44 13.64
CA PHE A 60 4.72 -3.29 12.94
C PHE A 60 5.16 -2.18 13.92
N ASP A 61 4.35 -1.87 14.94
CA ASP A 61 4.65 -0.82 15.92
C ASP A 61 5.91 -1.08 16.75
N ALA A 62 6.26 -2.34 16.96
CA ALA A 62 7.42 -2.75 17.74
C ALA A 62 8.74 -2.70 16.94
N LEU A 63 8.69 -2.45 15.63
CA LEU A 63 9.87 -2.21 14.82
C LEU A 63 10.46 -0.82 15.10
N THR A 64 11.78 -0.71 14.94
CA THR A 64 12.47 0.58 14.90
C THR A 64 12.08 1.37 13.65
N ASP A 65 12.28 2.69 13.66
CA ASP A 65 11.97 3.52 12.48
C ASP A 65 12.77 3.10 11.25
N VAL A 66 14.06 2.78 11.42
CA VAL A 66 14.94 2.29 10.35
C VAL A 66 14.40 0.99 9.73
N GLU A 67 13.81 0.10 10.53
CA GLU A 67 13.21 -1.13 10.02
C GLU A 67 11.89 -0.88 9.27
N LYS A 68 11.13 0.14 9.67
CA LYS A 68 9.89 0.56 9.00
C LYS A 68 10.16 1.29 7.68
N ASP A 69 11.31 1.95 7.55
CA ASP A 69 11.62 2.84 6.42
C ASP A 69 11.51 2.17 5.06
N VAL A 70 11.87 0.89 4.94
CA VAL A 70 11.73 0.17 3.66
C VAL A 70 10.28 0.15 3.19
N GLU A 71 9.34 -0.21 4.07
CA GLU A 71 7.92 -0.29 3.71
C GLU A 71 7.31 1.11 3.54
N ARG A 72 7.76 2.10 4.32
CA ARG A 72 7.37 3.51 4.17
C ARG A 72 7.80 4.08 2.81
N LEU A 73 9.04 3.81 2.40
CA LEU A 73 9.57 4.22 1.10
C LEU A 73 8.79 3.58 -0.05
N ASN A 74 8.51 2.27 0.05
CA ASN A 74 7.70 1.55 -0.94
C ASN A 74 6.27 2.12 -1.03
N ALA A 75 5.63 2.38 0.11
CA ALA A 75 4.30 2.98 0.16
C ALA A 75 4.28 4.38 -0.46
N ARG A 76 5.26 5.22 -0.12
CA ARG A 76 5.41 6.58 -0.68
C ARG A 76 5.64 6.53 -2.19
N ALA A 77 6.56 5.69 -2.67
CA ALA A 77 6.84 5.54 -4.10
C ALA A 77 5.59 5.10 -4.86
N THR A 78 4.79 4.19 -4.29
CA THR A 78 3.53 3.72 -4.88
C THR A 78 2.51 4.85 -5.01
N LEU A 79 2.31 5.65 -3.95
CA LEU A 79 1.38 6.78 -3.97
C LEU A 79 1.80 7.86 -4.97
N LEU A 80 3.10 8.16 -5.03
CA LEU A 80 3.65 9.12 -6.00
C LEU A 80 3.47 8.63 -7.44
N LEU A 81 3.65 7.33 -7.70
CA LEU A 81 3.39 6.76 -9.01
C LEU A 81 1.91 6.88 -9.40
N LEU A 82 0.99 6.59 -8.49
CA LEU A 82 -0.45 6.78 -8.73
C LEU A 82 -0.77 8.24 -9.08
N PHE A 83 -0.20 9.19 -8.33
CA PHE A 83 -0.35 10.61 -8.62
C PHE A 83 0.22 10.98 -9.99
N ALA A 84 1.41 10.49 -10.34
CA ALA A 84 2.06 10.71 -11.63
C ALA A 84 1.24 10.18 -12.81
N LEU A 85 0.52 9.08 -12.59
CA LEU A 85 -0.39 8.47 -13.56
C LEU A 85 -1.74 9.20 -13.64
N GLY A 86 -1.94 10.26 -12.85
CA GLY A 86 -3.16 11.08 -12.84
C GLY A 86 -4.31 10.48 -12.01
N PHE A 87 -4.02 9.54 -11.10
CA PHE A 87 -5.00 9.07 -10.13
C PHE A 87 -5.11 10.06 -8.97
N GLU A 88 -6.33 10.22 -8.48
CA GLU A 88 -6.63 10.99 -7.27
C GLU A 88 -6.99 10.01 -6.15
N VAL A 89 -6.33 10.15 -5.00
CA VAL A 89 -6.61 9.35 -3.80
C VAL A 89 -7.16 10.27 -2.73
N SER A 90 -8.35 9.97 -2.23
CA SER A 90 -9.01 10.73 -1.17
C SER A 90 -9.58 9.80 -0.11
N LYS A 91 -9.58 10.25 1.16
CA LYS A 91 -10.18 9.52 2.27
C LYS A 91 -11.71 9.61 2.11
N GLY A 92 -12.34 8.49 1.75
CA GLY A 92 -13.80 8.42 1.74
C GLY A 92 -14.37 8.71 3.12
N GLY A 93 -15.43 9.52 3.21
CA GLY A 93 -16.16 9.72 4.47
C GLY A 93 -16.65 8.39 5.05
N ALA A 94 -16.84 8.32 6.37
CA ALA A 94 -17.09 7.13 7.18
C ALA A 94 -18.40 6.34 6.87
N GLY A 95 -18.89 6.32 5.63
CA GLY A 95 -20.17 5.75 5.22
C GLY A 95 -20.14 4.83 3.99
N ALA A 96 -18.98 4.33 3.55
CA ALA A 96 -18.89 3.37 2.44
C ALA A 96 -18.59 1.94 2.91
N GLN A 97 -19.37 1.43 3.86
CA GLN A 97 -19.51 0.00 4.11
C GLN A 97 -20.99 -0.35 4.24
N SER A 98 -21.71 -0.34 3.11
CA SER A 98 -22.90 -1.17 2.94
C SER A 98 -22.51 -2.39 2.11
N VAL A 99 -21.79 -3.33 2.73
CA VAL A 99 -21.68 -4.67 2.16
C VAL A 99 -23.00 -5.38 2.48
N SER A 100 -23.95 -5.30 1.56
CA SER A 100 -25.22 -6.04 1.67
C SER A 100 -24.93 -7.53 1.61
N SER A 101 -25.38 -8.22 2.65
CA SER A 101 -25.38 -9.67 2.77
C SER A 101 -26.48 -10.30 1.91
N GLY A 102 -26.11 -11.21 1.02
CA GLY A 102 -26.96 -12.32 0.56
C GLY A 102 -27.73 -12.13 -0.77
N GLY A 103 -27.53 -13.08 -1.69
CA GLY A 103 -28.50 -13.39 -2.76
C GLY A 103 -27.93 -13.47 -4.18
N ALA A 104 -27.82 -14.72 -4.67
CA ALA A 104 -27.89 -15.22 -6.06
C ALA A 104 -27.53 -14.32 -7.27
N MET A 105 -26.77 -14.94 -8.21
CA MET A 105 -26.41 -14.40 -9.52
C MET A 105 -27.57 -13.76 -10.32
N ALA A 106 -27.41 -12.49 -10.69
CA ALA A 106 -27.90 -11.93 -11.95
C ALA A 106 -27.11 -10.65 -12.30
N ALA A 107 -26.81 -10.47 -13.58
CA ALA A 107 -25.89 -9.47 -14.11
C ALA A 107 -26.43 -8.03 -14.04
N ALA A 108 -25.55 -7.09 -13.64
CA ALA A 108 -25.57 -5.71 -14.11
C ALA A 108 -24.15 -5.14 -13.97
N SER A 109 -23.41 -5.11 -15.08
CA SER A 109 -22.07 -4.52 -15.15
C SER A 109 -22.17 -3.01 -15.07
N ALA A 110 -22.00 -2.44 -13.88
CA ALA A 110 -21.74 -1.03 -13.69
C ALA A 110 -20.23 -0.80 -13.83
N ALA A 111 -19.78 -0.53 -15.05
CA ALA A 111 -18.41 -0.18 -15.34
C ALA A 111 -17.98 1.02 -14.47
N HIS A 112 -17.07 0.78 -13.52
CA HIS A 112 -16.35 1.82 -12.79
C HIS A 112 -15.44 2.53 -13.81
N ARG A 113 -16.00 3.51 -14.53
CA ARG A 113 -15.29 4.26 -15.57
C ARG A 113 -14.41 5.31 -14.89
N LEU A 114 -13.11 5.02 -14.83
CA LEU A 114 -12.08 6.03 -14.60
C LEU A 114 -12.23 7.10 -15.69
N ARG A 115 -12.69 8.30 -15.31
CA ARG A 115 -12.85 9.41 -16.25
C ARG A 115 -11.55 10.18 -16.35
N ARG A 116 -10.93 10.16 -17.53
CA ARG A 116 -9.79 11.02 -17.88
C ARG A 116 -10.29 12.44 -18.11
N ARG A 117 -9.69 13.44 -17.44
CA ARG A 117 -9.96 14.87 -17.68
C ARG A 117 -9.43 15.24 -19.07
N GLN A 118 -10.27 15.83 -19.93
CA GLN A 118 -9.81 16.49 -21.14
C GLN A 118 -9.35 17.92 -20.80
N ALA A 119 -8.25 18.36 -21.40
CA ALA A 119 -7.76 19.74 -21.29
C ALA A 119 -8.56 20.66 -22.23
N PRO A 120 -8.74 21.95 -21.88
CA PRO A 120 -9.49 22.89 -22.71
C PRO A 120 -8.70 23.24 -23.98
N THR A 121 -9.36 23.13 -25.13
CA THR A 121 -8.88 23.68 -26.40
C THR A 121 -9.28 25.15 -26.47
N SER A 122 -8.31 26.06 -26.55
CA SER A 122 -8.54 27.47 -26.88
C SER A 122 -8.68 27.62 -28.39
N SER A 123 -9.64 28.43 -28.84
CA SER A 123 -9.70 29.04 -30.18
C SER A 123 -9.66 30.55 -30.04
#